data_AF-A0A939XF41-F1
#
_entry.id   AF-A0A939XF41-F1
#
_cell.length_a   1.000
_cell.length_b   1.000
_cell.length_c   1.000
_cell.angle_alpha   90.00
_cell.angle_beta   90.00
_cell.angle_gamma   90.00
#
_symmetry.space_group_name_H-M   'P 1'
#
loop_
_entity.id
_entity.type
_entity.pdbx_description
1 polymer ?
#
loop_
_entity_poly.entity_id
_entity_poly.type
_entity_poly.pdbx_seq_one_letter_code
_entity_poly.pdbx_strand_id
1 'polypeptide(L)'
;MTNTRTIKSVLTIATVVLFAVTATAQDAKTFRTVKKIPITSVKNQYRSGTCWDFGTLGFLESEILRKTGKTYDLCEMFVVNKDYMDNATHYVRMHGYSQISEGGSCDDVLEVIKTYGICPEEAMPAPGTLAGDTLANFTVFFPELEALVKSIVVADAKEPAFPDWKNQVQAVIDKYVGACPRYFEYEGKRYTPKNFAASLGLDFDEYVSLTSYTHHPFREWFVIEAPYKWRLKPSYNIPIEQLLDVLDSALDAGYTVAWGGDVSGDFNRTTAIADLPDGVVPTQQLRQQQWDDWRFTYDHVMLIYGKAVDEAGKPYYLVKNSWGDYGPYHGTWYMSRDYMALNTTYIFLNRNAIPTGGDNYGLEFLKKKEPYYKVFSKYDEIPNGNGWSYWYIPTEVADTLNIKVSQLNKVMASHDPHQHDHHEYFLMLEGDGILYMNGEETVLHKGDGFMCPGESSHALRRSSADQPITYMMFTLETPGGLHETPPYYKADYKAADCYVPYSNKKNFWYLSPKQTLGGLNIRSVSLKKGRTNTAPADGRQLAYVILEGTAEVTIDGVPVELPAPAVGYVPAGSSGSVKALTDKVRFLKVRTH
;
A
#
# COMPACT_ATOMS: atom_id res chain seq x y z
N MET A 1 66.01 39.51 41.64
CA MET A 1 65.15 38.31 41.48
C MET A 1 64.23 38.20 42.68
N THR A 2 62.98 37.82 42.41
CA THR A 2 61.89 37.39 43.32
C THR A 2 61.36 38.39 44.35
N ASN A 3 60.26 39.03 43.92
CA ASN A 3 59.26 39.80 44.66
C ASN A 3 58.35 38.86 45.47
N THR A 4 58.01 39.22 46.71
CA THR A 4 56.86 38.66 47.44
C THR A 4 55.98 39.78 48.03
N ARG A 5 54.73 39.76 47.56
CA ARG A 5 53.46 40.32 48.06
C ARG A 5 53.45 41.16 49.35
N THR A 6 52.72 42.27 49.31
CA THR A 6 51.60 42.48 50.26
C THR A 6 50.48 43.33 49.66
N ILE A 7 49.26 42.91 49.98
CA ILE A 7 47.95 43.34 49.48
C ILE A 7 47.50 44.64 50.17
N LYS A 8 46.87 45.56 49.44
CA LYS A 8 45.99 46.60 50.00
C LYS A 8 44.61 46.52 49.35
N SER A 9 43.62 46.38 50.22
CA SER A 9 42.18 46.31 49.96
C SER A 9 41.66 47.63 49.41
N VAL A 10 40.78 47.57 48.40
CA VAL A 10 39.88 48.67 48.02
C VAL A 10 38.48 48.10 47.81
N LEU A 11 37.53 48.75 48.47
CA LEU A 11 36.10 48.50 48.55
C LEU A 11 35.42 49.09 47.29
N THR A 12 34.58 48.32 46.60
CA THR A 12 33.69 48.87 45.56
C THR A 12 32.24 48.48 45.86
N ILE A 13 31.41 49.51 45.96
CA ILE A 13 29.97 49.51 46.24
C ILE A 13 29.21 48.89 45.06
N ALA A 14 28.33 47.92 45.31
CA ALA A 14 27.40 47.39 44.32
C ALA A 14 25.97 47.85 44.65
N THR A 15 25.43 48.74 43.82
CA THR A 15 24.04 49.20 43.88
C THR A 15 23.16 48.15 43.20
N VAL A 16 22.28 47.50 43.97
CA VAL A 16 21.26 46.58 43.44
C VAL A 16 20.05 47.40 42.99
N VAL A 17 19.84 47.50 41.67
CA VAL A 17 18.58 47.98 41.09
C VAL A 17 17.65 46.78 40.99
N LEU A 18 16.63 46.75 41.85
CA LEU A 18 15.57 45.75 41.81
C LEU A 18 14.56 46.16 40.72
N PHE A 19 14.69 45.62 39.51
CA PHE A 19 13.61 45.68 38.51
C PHE A 19 12.53 44.68 38.93
N ALA A 20 11.41 45.20 39.46
CA ALA A 20 10.19 44.43 39.58
C ALA A 20 9.61 44.22 38.18
N VAL A 21 9.90 43.07 37.58
CA VAL A 21 9.18 42.58 36.40
C VAL A 21 7.83 42.10 36.89
N THR A 22 6.79 42.89 36.70
CA THR A 22 5.41 42.39 36.77
C THR A 22 5.18 41.52 35.54
N ALA A 23 5.39 40.20 35.70
CA ALA A 23 4.89 39.24 34.74
C ALA A 23 3.36 39.29 34.77
N THR A 24 2.75 39.86 33.74
CA THR A 24 1.32 39.66 33.49
C THR A 24 1.15 38.19 33.11
N ALA A 25 0.53 37.40 33.98
CA ALA A 25 0.09 36.06 33.62
C ALA A 25 -0.89 36.20 32.45
N GLN A 26 -0.46 35.81 31.26
CA GLN A 26 -1.38 35.58 30.15
C GLN A 26 -2.24 34.38 30.59
N ASP A 27 -3.55 34.57 30.75
CA ASP A 27 -4.44 33.49 31.17
C ASP A 27 -4.22 32.28 30.26
N ALA A 28 -3.93 31.13 30.87
CA ALA A 28 -3.66 29.92 30.11
C ALA A 28 -4.93 29.52 29.34
N LYS A 29 -4.81 29.41 28.01
CA LYS A 29 -5.90 28.99 27.14
C LYS A 29 -6.49 27.65 27.60
N THR A 30 -7.81 27.54 27.61
CA THR A 30 -8.50 26.33 28.09
C THR A 30 -9.23 25.64 26.95
N PHE A 31 -9.32 24.30 27.00
CA PHE A 31 -9.94 23.53 25.93
C PHE A 31 -11.02 22.59 26.46
N ARG A 32 -12.18 22.58 25.78
CA ARG A 32 -13.23 21.59 25.98
C ARG A 32 -13.22 20.60 24.84
N THR A 33 -13.00 19.32 25.15
CA THR A 33 -13.10 18.23 24.17
C THR A 33 -14.53 18.13 23.65
N VAL A 34 -14.69 18.11 22.32
CA VAL A 34 -15.95 17.86 21.60
C VAL A 34 -16.05 16.40 21.22
N LYS A 35 -14.95 15.81 20.72
CA LYS A 35 -14.88 14.41 20.33
C LYS A 35 -13.47 13.88 20.55
N LYS A 36 -13.36 12.63 21.01
CA LYS A 36 -12.09 11.94 21.20
C LYS A 36 -12.24 10.49 20.73
N ILE A 37 -11.32 10.06 19.89
CA ILE A 37 -11.26 8.69 19.36
C ILE A 37 -10.20 7.94 20.17
N PRO A 38 -10.43 6.66 20.53
CA PRO A 38 -9.43 5.87 21.23
C PRO A 38 -8.12 5.77 20.43
N ILE A 39 -6.99 5.94 21.13
CA ILE A 39 -5.62 5.83 20.60
C ILE A 39 -4.75 5.06 21.59
N THR A 40 -3.65 4.49 21.11
CA THR A 40 -2.58 3.94 21.95
C THR A 40 -1.77 5.03 22.65
N SER A 41 -0.92 4.65 23.59
CA SER A 41 -0.04 5.56 24.34
C SER A 41 0.86 6.42 23.45
N VAL A 42 1.22 7.61 23.94
CA VAL A 42 2.22 8.47 23.31
C VAL A 42 3.59 7.78 23.32
N LYS A 43 4.26 7.78 22.16
CA LYS A 43 5.62 7.25 21.98
C LYS A 43 6.66 8.37 21.93
N ASN A 44 7.94 8.02 21.90
CA ASN A 44 9.04 8.99 21.90
C ASN A 44 10.13 8.66 20.87
N GLN A 45 10.14 9.39 19.76
CA GLN A 45 11.17 9.28 18.71
C GLN A 45 12.54 9.83 19.14
N TYR A 46 12.60 10.57 20.25
CA TYR A 46 13.79 11.18 20.81
C TYR A 46 14.64 11.96 19.80
N ARG A 47 15.90 11.58 19.59
CA ARG A 47 16.87 12.29 18.74
C ARG A 47 16.96 11.60 17.38
N SER A 48 15.82 11.39 16.75
CA SER A 48 15.70 10.85 15.39
C SER A 48 14.59 11.56 14.61
N GLY A 49 14.77 11.71 13.31
CA GLY A 49 13.83 12.33 12.36
C GLY A 49 12.70 11.40 11.90
N THR A 50 12.26 10.48 12.76
CA THR A 50 11.38 9.35 12.42
C THR A 50 9.90 9.60 12.73
N CYS A 51 9.45 10.86 12.82
CA CYS A 51 8.05 11.19 13.12
C CYS A 51 7.05 10.58 12.12
N TRP A 52 7.45 10.47 10.85
CA TRP A 52 6.70 9.80 9.79
C TRP A 52 6.38 8.35 10.12
N ASP A 53 7.26 7.67 10.84
CA ASP A 53 7.06 6.29 11.26
C ASP A 53 6.15 6.22 12.50
N PHE A 54 6.56 6.86 13.60
CA PHE A 54 5.79 6.89 14.86
C PHE A 54 4.35 7.43 14.68
N GLY A 55 4.19 8.50 13.88
CA GLY A 55 2.88 9.09 13.59
C GLY A 55 1.99 8.15 12.79
N THR A 56 2.55 7.45 11.81
CA THR A 56 1.79 6.53 10.94
C THR A 56 1.52 5.19 11.62
N LEU A 57 2.46 4.61 12.36
CA LEU A 57 2.20 3.42 13.18
C LEU A 57 1.17 3.73 14.25
N GLY A 58 1.25 4.88 14.92
CA GLY A 58 0.19 5.33 15.85
C GLY A 58 -1.19 5.46 15.19
N PHE A 59 -1.23 5.91 13.94
CA PHE A 59 -2.45 5.91 13.12
C PHE A 59 -2.96 4.49 12.84
N LEU A 60 -2.10 3.59 12.35
CA LEU A 60 -2.46 2.20 12.04
C LEU A 60 -2.87 1.41 13.28
N GLU A 61 -2.21 1.62 14.43
CA GLU A 61 -2.61 1.09 15.72
C GLU A 61 -4.03 1.53 16.11
N SER A 62 -4.38 2.79 15.83
CA SER A 62 -5.72 3.31 16.07
C SER A 62 -6.75 2.70 15.12
N GLU A 63 -6.38 2.43 13.88
CA GLU A 63 -7.22 1.70 12.92
C GLU A 63 -7.43 0.24 13.33
N ILE A 64 -6.39 -0.44 13.85
CA ILE A 64 -6.52 -1.81 14.39
C ILE A 64 -7.45 -1.80 15.58
N LEU A 65 -7.29 -0.84 16.50
CA LEU A 65 -8.15 -0.68 17.67
C LEU A 65 -9.60 -0.45 17.26
N ARG A 66 -9.86 0.44 16.29
CA ARG A 66 -11.19 0.73 15.76
C ARG A 66 -11.83 -0.51 15.11
N LYS A 67 -11.07 -1.26 14.30
CA LYS A 67 -11.59 -2.38 13.50
C LYS A 67 -11.74 -3.67 14.28
N THR A 68 -10.86 -3.92 15.25
CA THR A 68 -10.75 -5.22 15.94
C THR A 68 -10.95 -5.15 17.46
N GLY A 69 -10.88 -3.96 18.05
CA GLY A 69 -10.87 -3.77 19.50
C GLY A 69 -9.54 -4.13 20.17
N LYS A 70 -8.51 -4.54 19.41
CA LYS A 70 -7.19 -4.91 19.94
C LYS A 70 -6.21 -3.75 19.89
N THR A 71 -5.30 -3.73 20.86
CA THR A 71 -4.17 -2.80 20.90
C THR A 71 -2.88 -3.52 20.53
N TYR A 72 -2.04 -2.85 19.76
CA TYR A 72 -0.69 -3.32 19.42
C TYR A 72 0.31 -2.20 19.70
N ASP A 73 1.56 -2.60 19.93
CA ASP A 73 2.73 -1.73 19.88
C ASP A 73 3.57 -2.20 18.69
N LEU A 74 3.47 -1.49 17.57
CA LEU A 74 4.14 -1.88 16.32
C LEU A 74 5.57 -1.31 16.28
N CYS A 75 6.52 -2.08 15.76
CA CYS A 75 7.93 -1.70 15.83
C CYS A 75 8.33 -0.66 14.78
N GLU A 76 8.56 0.58 15.19
CA GLU A 76 9.12 1.64 14.32
C GLU A 76 10.49 1.22 13.77
N MET A 77 11.37 0.63 14.60
CA MET A 77 12.72 0.28 14.13
C MET A 77 12.73 -0.80 13.03
N PHE A 78 11.68 -1.62 12.93
CA PHE A 78 11.50 -2.50 11.77
C PHE A 78 11.27 -1.68 10.49
N VAL A 79 10.41 -0.67 10.57
CA VAL A 79 10.09 0.19 9.42
C VAL A 79 11.30 1.01 9.03
N VAL A 80 11.96 1.69 9.97
CA VAL A 80 13.21 2.42 9.73
C VAL A 80 14.27 1.55 9.05
N ASN A 81 14.47 0.30 9.50
CA ASN A 81 15.47 -0.59 8.91
C ASN A 81 15.19 -0.85 7.42
N LYS A 82 13.94 -1.19 7.08
CA LYS A 82 13.55 -1.49 5.70
C LYS A 82 13.53 -0.25 4.82
N ASP A 83 12.98 0.84 5.34
CA ASP A 83 12.81 2.07 4.60
C ASP A 83 14.15 2.69 4.21
N TYR A 84 15.12 2.77 5.13
CA TYR A 84 16.43 3.34 4.83
C TYR A 84 17.21 2.54 3.79
N MET A 85 17.03 1.22 3.73
CA MET A 85 17.59 0.39 2.65
C MET A 85 16.91 0.65 1.30
N ASP A 86 15.57 0.78 1.29
CA ASP A 86 14.82 1.14 0.09
C ASP A 86 15.21 2.54 -0.42
N ASN A 87 15.31 3.53 0.47
CA ASN A 87 15.74 4.89 0.16
C ASN A 87 17.17 4.90 -0.40
N ALA A 88 18.13 4.24 0.26
CA ALA A 88 19.49 4.11 -0.24
C ALA A 88 19.52 3.48 -1.64
N THR A 89 18.71 2.45 -1.86
CA THR A 89 18.57 1.82 -3.18
C THR A 89 18.00 2.77 -4.22
N HIS A 90 16.99 3.55 -3.86
CA HIS A 90 16.41 4.57 -4.73
C HIS A 90 17.44 5.67 -5.05
N TYR A 91 18.16 6.19 -4.05
CA TYR A 91 19.22 7.19 -4.20
C TYR A 91 20.30 6.74 -5.20
N VAL A 92 20.79 5.50 -5.05
CA VAL A 92 21.80 4.92 -5.96
C VAL A 92 21.24 4.76 -7.38
N ARG A 93 19.99 4.30 -7.54
CA ARG A 93 19.32 4.20 -8.85
C ARG A 93 19.11 5.54 -9.52
N MET A 94 18.86 6.58 -8.73
CA MET A 94 18.72 7.95 -9.19
C MET A 94 20.08 8.63 -9.38
N HIS A 95 21.19 7.89 -9.32
CA HIS A 95 22.54 8.45 -9.50
C HIS A 95 22.80 9.66 -8.59
N GLY A 96 22.28 9.61 -7.36
CA GLY A 96 22.44 10.66 -6.35
C GLY A 96 21.58 11.91 -6.55
N TYR A 97 20.67 11.93 -7.53
CA TYR A 97 19.73 13.04 -7.75
C TYR A 97 18.47 12.99 -6.88
N SER A 98 18.35 12.00 -5.99
CA SER A 98 17.32 11.94 -4.95
C SER A 98 17.91 12.33 -3.59
N GLN A 99 17.09 12.41 -2.54
CA GLN A 99 17.56 12.70 -1.19
C GLN A 99 17.67 11.41 -0.36
N ILE A 100 18.76 11.30 0.42
CA ILE A 100 18.88 10.40 1.57
C ILE A 100 18.71 11.28 2.83
N SER A 101 17.69 10.99 3.65
CA SER A 101 17.39 11.76 4.88
C SER A 101 16.77 10.86 5.95
N GLU A 102 16.71 11.33 7.21
CA GLU A 102 15.99 10.62 8.27
C GLU A 102 14.46 10.66 8.08
N GLY A 103 13.97 11.64 7.32
CA GLY A 103 12.55 11.84 7.08
C GLY A 103 11.98 10.91 6.02
N GLY A 104 10.66 10.77 6.06
CA GLY A 104 9.85 9.95 5.18
C GLY A 104 8.40 10.40 5.25
N SER A 105 7.47 9.55 4.85
CA SER A 105 6.05 9.86 4.76
C SER A 105 5.17 8.67 5.17
N CYS A 106 3.86 8.90 5.34
CA CYS A 106 2.93 7.82 5.66
C CYS A 106 2.95 6.69 4.62
N ASP A 107 3.20 7.02 3.36
CA ASP A 107 3.28 6.05 2.25
C ASP A 107 4.48 5.11 2.39
N ASP A 108 5.57 5.57 3.02
CA ASP A 108 6.78 4.78 3.24
C ASP A 108 6.51 3.64 4.23
N VAL A 109 5.85 3.98 5.35
CA VAL A 109 5.39 2.99 6.34
C VAL A 109 4.44 1.99 5.71
N LEU A 110 3.45 2.47 4.95
CA LEU A 110 2.46 1.60 4.29
C LEU A 110 3.15 0.62 3.31
N GLU A 111 4.06 1.12 2.48
CA GLU A 111 4.75 0.28 1.49
C GLU A 111 5.69 -0.72 2.15
N VAL A 112 6.39 -0.34 3.23
CA VAL A 112 7.21 -1.26 4.01
C VAL A 112 6.37 -2.40 4.57
N ILE A 113 5.21 -2.09 5.18
CA ILE A 113 4.32 -3.12 5.73
C ILE A 113 3.80 -4.04 4.61
N LYS A 114 3.37 -3.47 3.46
CA LYS A 114 2.91 -4.28 2.32
C LYS A 114 4.01 -5.17 1.74
N THR A 115 5.23 -4.66 1.63
CA THR A 115 6.35 -5.35 0.97
C THR A 115 7.00 -6.37 1.90
N TYR A 116 7.25 -6.01 3.15
CA TYR A 116 8.08 -6.76 4.10
C TYR A 116 7.29 -7.31 5.29
N GLY A 117 6.13 -6.74 5.61
CA GLY A 117 5.38 -7.02 6.83
C GLY A 117 5.77 -6.10 7.98
N ILE A 118 5.42 -6.48 9.21
CA ILE A 118 5.78 -5.74 10.43
C ILE A 118 5.94 -6.70 11.61
N CYS A 119 6.55 -6.26 12.70
CA CYS A 119 6.64 -7.02 13.94
C CYS A 119 6.19 -6.17 15.14
N PRO A 120 5.82 -6.79 16.28
CA PRO A 120 5.62 -6.04 17.52
C PRO A 120 6.94 -5.44 18.00
N GLU A 121 6.87 -4.36 18.77
CA GLU A 121 8.04 -3.62 19.26
C GLU A 121 9.05 -4.54 19.98
N GLU A 122 8.59 -5.49 20.80
CA GLU A 122 9.48 -6.40 21.52
C GLU A 122 10.21 -7.45 20.64
N ALA A 123 9.89 -7.56 19.35
CA ALA A 123 10.55 -8.49 18.44
C ALA A 123 11.91 -7.96 17.92
N MET A 124 12.23 -6.70 18.17
CA MET A 124 13.52 -6.09 17.85
C MET A 124 14.18 -5.51 19.12
N PRO A 125 15.50 -5.26 19.11
CA PRO A 125 16.15 -4.54 20.20
C PRO A 125 15.48 -3.18 20.42
N ALA A 126 15.26 -2.82 21.68
CA ALA A 126 14.63 -1.54 22.01
C ALA A 126 15.44 -0.37 21.39
N PRO A 127 14.76 0.68 20.86
CA PRO A 127 15.41 1.75 20.11
C PRO A 127 16.58 2.38 20.88
N GLY A 128 17.73 2.51 20.23
CA GLY A 128 18.95 3.11 20.80
C GLY A 128 19.80 2.20 21.67
N THR A 129 19.29 1.05 22.14
CA THR A 129 20.04 0.16 23.06
C THR A 129 21.33 -0.39 22.46
N LEU A 130 21.36 -0.65 21.16
CA LEU A 130 22.56 -1.10 20.44
C LEU A 130 23.68 -0.03 20.41
N ALA A 131 23.31 1.25 20.54
CA ALA A 131 24.23 2.38 20.61
C ALA A 131 24.53 2.84 22.05
N GLY A 132 23.96 2.16 23.06
CA GLY A 132 24.11 2.54 24.47
C GLY A 132 23.17 3.67 24.94
N ASP A 133 22.18 4.02 24.13
CA ASP A 133 21.12 4.97 24.48
C ASP A 133 19.87 4.26 25.02
N THR A 134 18.93 5.03 25.57
CA THR A 134 17.64 4.53 26.08
C THR A 134 16.48 4.70 25.10
N LEU A 135 16.69 5.49 24.04
CA LEU A 135 15.73 5.80 22.97
C LEU A 135 16.50 6.01 21.65
N ALA A 136 15.79 6.02 20.52
CA ALA A 136 16.39 6.24 19.21
C ALA A 136 17.20 7.56 19.14
N ASN A 137 18.50 7.43 18.87
CA ASN A 137 19.42 8.55 18.74
C ASN A 137 20.26 8.40 17.49
N PHE A 138 19.91 9.16 16.45
CA PHE A 138 20.49 9.02 15.12
C PHE A 138 21.62 10.02 14.85
N THR A 139 22.03 10.79 15.87
CA THR A 139 23.12 11.79 15.79
C THR A 139 24.44 11.22 15.25
N VAL A 140 24.73 9.94 15.53
CA VAL A 140 25.92 9.23 14.99
C VAL A 140 25.56 8.32 13.82
N PHE A 141 24.49 7.55 13.97
CA PHE A 141 24.05 6.57 12.98
C PHE A 141 23.79 7.19 11.60
N PHE A 142 22.96 8.23 11.54
CA PHE A 142 22.51 8.72 10.24
C PHE A 142 23.61 9.40 9.43
N PRO A 143 24.50 10.25 10.00
CA PRO A 143 25.65 10.77 9.27
C PRO A 143 26.59 9.68 8.73
N GLU A 144 26.80 8.58 9.47
CA GLU A 144 27.58 7.43 9.00
C GLU A 144 26.91 6.75 7.80
N LEU A 145 25.59 6.50 7.90
CA LEU A 145 24.79 5.90 6.83
C LEU A 145 24.78 6.79 5.58
N GLU A 146 24.50 8.07 5.74
CA GLU A 146 24.44 9.05 4.64
C GLU A 146 25.78 9.14 3.90
N ALA A 147 26.89 9.24 4.63
CA ALA A 147 28.22 9.28 4.03
C ALA A 147 28.54 8.01 3.23
N LEU A 148 28.19 6.83 3.78
CA LEU A 148 28.33 5.55 3.08
C LEU A 148 27.49 5.55 1.79
N VAL A 149 26.20 5.86 1.88
CA VAL A 149 25.29 5.84 0.71
C VAL A 149 25.75 6.80 -0.38
N LYS A 150 26.15 8.03 -0.02
CA LYS A 150 26.68 9.02 -0.96
C LYS A 150 27.96 8.55 -1.65
N SER A 151 28.83 7.83 -0.95
CA SER A 151 30.09 7.32 -1.53
C SER A 151 29.90 6.25 -2.62
N ILE A 152 28.72 5.63 -2.68
CA ILE A 152 28.38 4.60 -3.68
C ILE A 152 28.21 5.23 -5.07
N VAL A 153 27.71 6.47 -5.11
CA VAL A 153 27.46 7.22 -6.35
C VAL A 153 28.69 8.04 -6.70
N VAL A 154 29.39 7.64 -7.77
CA VAL A 154 30.57 8.35 -8.28
C VAL A 154 30.20 9.02 -9.60
N ALA A 155 30.59 10.29 -9.75
CA ALA A 155 30.35 11.05 -10.97
C ALA A 155 30.91 10.32 -12.20
N ASP A 156 30.13 10.27 -13.28
CA ASP A 156 30.45 9.62 -14.56
C ASP A 156 30.70 8.11 -14.52
N ALA A 157 30.54 7.46 -13.36
CA ALA A 157 30.66 6.01 -13.24
C ALA A 157 29.49 5.28 -13.91
N LYS A 158 29.78 4.15 -14.56
CA LYS A 158 28.77 3.28 -15.21
C LYS A 158 28.18 2.24 -14.26
N GLU A 159 28.72 2.14 -13.05
CA GLU A 159 28.33 1.19 -12.02
C GLU A 159 28.56 1.79 -10.62
N PRO A 160 27.87 1.29 -9.58
CA PRO A 160 28.13 1.67 -8.19
C PRO A 160 29.60 1.45 -7.80
N ALA A 161 30.14 2.30 -6.92
CA ALA A 161 31.55 2.27 -6.52
C ALA A 161 32.03 0.90 -5.99
N PHE A 162 31.14 0.12 -5.39
CA PHE A 162 31.43 -1.22 -4.88
C PHE A 162 30.27 -2.17 -5.22
N PRO A 163 30.52 -3.39 -5.74
CA PRO A 163 29.46 -4.33 -6.11
C PRO A 163 28.57 -4.78 -4.95
N ASP A 164 29.13 -4.89 -3.74
CA ASP A 164 28.44 -5.42 -2.54
C ASP A 164 27.89 -4.31 -1.62
N TRP A 165 27.65 -3.12 -2.15
CA TRP A 165 27.27 -1.95 -1.37
C TRP A 165 26.00 -2.17 -0.52
N LYS A 166 25.05 -2.99 -0.99
CA LYS A 166 23.81 -3.28 -0.25
C LYS A 166 24.09 -3.97 1.08
N ASN A 167 25.00 -4.94 1.11
CA ASN A 167 25.35 -5.62 2.35
C ASN A 167 26.09 -4.67 3.31
N GLN A 168 26.91 -3.76 2.79
CA GLN A 168 27.59 -2.75 3.61
C GLN A 168 26.59 -1.75 4.23
N VAL A 169 25.64 -1.25 3.44
CA VAL A 169 24.56 -0.37 3.92
C VAL A 169 23.71 -1.10 4.96
N GLN A 170 23.31 -2.35 4.70
CA GLN A 170 22.53 -3.14 5.65
C GLN A 170 23.29 -3.35 6.96
N ALA A 171 24.60 -3.62 6.90
CA ALA A 171 25.42 -3.82 8.08
C ALA A 171 25.48 -2.55 8.97
N VAL A 172 25.54 -1.36 8.37
CA VAL A 172 25.46 -0.09 9.13
C VAL A 172 24.07 0.08 9.74
N ILE A 173 23.00 -0.18 8.99
CA ILE A 173 21.62 -0.10 9.53
C ILE A 173 21.45 -1.08 10.70
N ASP A 174 21.79 -2.35 10.52
CA ASP A 174 21.63 -3.40 11.53
C ASP A 174 22.46 -3.15 12.79
N LYS A 175 23.63 -2.52 12.66
CA LYS A 175 24.50 -2.13 13.79
C LYS A 175 23.80 -1.17 14.76
N TYR A 176 22.98 -0.24 14.26
CA TYR A 176 22.37 0.82 15.07
C TYR A 176 20.88 0.60 15.34
N VAL A 177 20.14 0.09 14.35
CA VAL A 177 18.68 -0.10 14.39
C VAL A 177 18.31 -1.53 14.79
N GLY A 178 19.21 -2.50 14.51
CA GLY A 178 18.97 -3.91 14.74
C GLY A 178 18.50 -4.64 13.49
N ALA A 179 18.91 -5.90 13.35
CA ALA A 179 18.50 -6.75 12.24
C ALA A 179 17.02 -7.16 12.38
N CYS A 180 16.25 -7.00 11.30
CA CYS A 180 14.85 -7.42 11.27
C CYS A 180 14.72 -8.95 11.45
N PRO A 181 13.85 -9.43 12.36
CA PRO A 181 13.68 -10.86 12.60
C PRO A 181 13.03 -11.55 11.40
N ARG A 182 13.56 -12.72 11.00
CA ARG A 182 12.88 -13.59 10.03
C ARG A 182 11.64 -14.26 10.64
N TYR A 183 11.73 -14.60 11.92
CA TYR A 183 10.64 -15.14 12.73
C TYR A 183 10.70 -14.55 14.14
N PHE A 184 9.55 -14.42 14.78
CA PHE A 184 9.42 -14.05 16.19
C PHE A 184 8.23 -14.78 16.82
N GLU A 185 8.19 -14.82 18.15
CA GLU A 185 7.03 -15.31 18.89
C GLU A 185 6.21 -14.13 19.41
N TYR A 186 4.89 -14.23 19.29
CA TYR A 186 3.95 -13.26 19.83
C TYR A 186 2.72 -14.02 20.33
N GLU A 187 2.30 -13.78 21.58
CA GLU A 187 1.17 -14.47 22.23
C GLU A 187 1.21 -16.01 22.09
N GLY A 188 2.41 -16.62 22.20
CA GLY A 188 2.60 -18.07 22.11
C GLY A 188 2.48 -18.66 20.70
N LYS A 189 2.44 -17.83 19.65
CA LYS A 189 2.46 -18.24 18.24
C LYS A 189 3.71 -17.70 17.55
N ARG A 190 4.24 -18.48 16.62
CA ARG A 190 5.37 -18.08 15.77
C ARG A 190 4.88 -17.38 14.51
N TYR A 191 5.41 -16.20 14.25
CA TYR A 191 5.09 -15.37 13.09
C TYR A 191 6.32 -15.09 12.23
N THR A 192 6.08 -14.77 10.96
CA THR A 192 6.94 -13.94 10.11
C THR A 192 6.38 -12.52 10.10
N PRO A 193 7.15 -11.49 9.72
CA PRO A 193 6.59 -10.15 9.64
C PRO A 193 5.37 -10.03 8.71
N LYS A 194 5.38 -10.76 7.58
CA LYS A 194 4.26 -10.76 6.63
C LYS A 194 2.98 -11.36 7.20
N ASN A 195 3.05 -12.53 7.83
CA ASN A 195 1.85 -13.16 8.36
C ASN A 195 1.35 -12.49 9.65
N PHE A 196 2.23 -11.81 10.40
CA PHE A 196 1.82 -10.94 11.50
C PHE A 196 1.04 -9.74 10.98
N ALA A 197 1.54 -9.03 9.97
CA ALA A 197 0.83 -7.93 9.31
C ALA A 197 -0.57 -8.36 8.82
N ALA A 198 -0.66 -9.53 8.17
CA ALA A 198 -1.95 -10.09 7.73
C ALA A 198 -2.91 -10.41 8.90
N SER A 199 -2.39 -10.67 10.09
CA SER A 199 -3.19 -10.97 11.29
C SER A 199 -3.72 -9.72 12.01
N LEU A 200 -3.26 -8.52 11.65
CA LEU A 200 -3.67 -7.25 12.28
C LEU A 200 -5.12 -6.85 11.93
N GLY A 201 -5.74 -7.53 10.96
CA GLY A 201 -7.12 -7.28 10.55
C GLY A 201 -7.31 -6.02 9.70
N LEU A 202 -6.23 -5.34 9.33
CA LEU A 202 -6.26 -4.23 8.39
C LEU A 202 -6.20 -4.72 6.94
N ASP A 203 -6.81 -3.93 6.06
CA ASP A 203 -6.54 -4.00 4.63
C ASP A 203 -5.69 -2.79 4.28
N PHE A 204 -4.41 -3.04 3.98
CA PHE A 204 -3.45 -1.97 3.70
C PHE A 204 -3.70 -1.27 2.35
N ASP A 205 -4.62 -1.79 1.53
CA ASP A 205 -5.12 -1.10 0.35
C ASP A 205 -6.32 -0.19 0.66
N GLU A 206 -6.71 0.01 1.93
CA GLU A 206 -7.80 0.94 2.27
C GLU A 206 -7.34 2.38 2.51
N TYR A 207 -6.04 2.67 2.51
CA TYR A 207 -5.54 4.00 2.85
C TYR A 207 -5.29 4.88 1.63
N VAL A 208 -5.40 6.20 1.82
CA VAL A 208 -5.22 7.20 0.77
C VAL A 208 -4.60 8.48 1.33
N SER A 209 -3.76 9.13 0.52
CA SER A 209 -3.22 10.47 0.80
C SER A 209 -4.00 11.54 0.04
N LEU A 210 -4.44 12.59 0.73
CA LEU A 210 -5.10 13.77 0.17
C LEU A 210 -4.27 15.03 0.43
N THR A 211 -4.22 15.92 -0.55
CA THR A 211 -3.52 17.21 -0.44
C THR A 211 -4.33 18.34 -1.08
N SER A 212 -3.82 19.57 -1.02
CA SER A 212 -4.51 20.75 -1.53
C SER A 212 -3.53 21.81 -2.01
N TYR A 213 -3.33 21.88 -3.34
CA TYR A 213 -2.47 22.86 -3.98
C TYR A 213 -3.00 23.27 -5.36
N THR A 214 -2.63 24.46 -5.84
CA THR A 214 -3.13 25.02 -7.11
C THR A 214 -2.11 25.02 -8.24
N HIS A 215 -0.87 24.61 -7.99
CA HIS A 215 0.13 24.40 -9.05
C HIS A 215 -0.11 23.10 -9.85
N HIS A 216 -1.02 22.24 -9.37
CA HIS A 216 -1.65 21.14 -10.11
C HIS A 216 -3.16 21.31 -10.15
N PRO A 217 -3.87 20.81 -11.18
CA PRO A 217 -5.32 20.81 -11.19
C PRO A 217 -5.91 20.08 -9.98
N PHE A 218 -7.05 20.56 -9.47
CA PHE A 218 -7.84 19.78 -8.52
C PHE A 218 -8.44 18.56 -9.19
N ARG A 219 -8.73 17.53 -8.39
CA ARG A 219 -9.28 16.23 -8.77
C ARG A 219 -8.33 15.37 -9.61
N GLU A 220 -7.04 15.64 -9.51
CA GLU A 220 -5.97 14.85 -10.13
C GLU A 220 -5.02 14.32 -9.06
N TRP A 221 -4.32 13.24 -9.43
CA TRP A 221 -3.25 12.66 -8.64
C TRP A 221 -1.94 13.32 -9.03
N PHE A 222 -1.14 13.73 -8.04
CA PHE A 222 0.23 14.15 -8.29
C PHE A 222 1.13 13.78 -7.11
N VAL A 223 2.43 13.67 -7.36
CA VAL A 223 3.42 13.47 -6.30
C VAL A 223 3.76 14.84 -5.73
N ILE A 224 3.49 15.03 -4.43
CA ILE A 224 3.90 16.26 -3.73
C ILE A 224 5.41 16.40 -3.85
N GLU A 225 5.86 17.51 -4.40
CA GLU A 225 7.27 17.81 -4.68
C GLU A 225 8.01 18.21 -3.40
N ALA A 226 8.08 17.27 -2.45
CA ALA A 226 8.79 17.43 -1.20
C ALA A 226 10.06 16.56 -1.17
N PRO A 227 11.17 17.04 -0.59
CA PRO A 227 12.43 16.29 -0.57
C PRO A 227 12.33 14.90 0.09
N TYR A 228 11.47 14.74 1.10
CA TYR A 228 11.22 13.46 1.78
C TYR A 228 10.29 12.50 1.00
N LYS A 229 9.63 12.93 -0.09
CA LYS A 229 8.70 12.10 -0.91
C LYS A 229 9.43 11.29 -1.99
N TRP A 230 10.51 10.61 -1.62
CA TRP A 230 11.35 9.86 -2.56
C TRP A 230 10.68 8.60 -3.15
N ARG A 231 9.68 8.02 -2.46
CA ARG A 231 8.91 6.85 -2.93
C ARG A 231 7.85 7.17 -4.01
N LEU A 232 7.81 8.42 -4.49
CA LEU A 232 6.98 8.92 -5.61
C LEU A 232 5.51 8.46 -5.59
N LYS A 233 4.93 8.31 -4.39
CA LYS A 233 3.51 7.97 -4.23
C LYS A 233 2.65 9.23 -4.34
N PRO A 234 1.61 9.23 -5.19
CA PRO A 234 0.82 10.41 -5.41
C PRO A 234 -0.19 10.65 -4.28
N SER A 235 -0.57 11.90 -4.09
CA SER A 235 -1.70 12.33 -3.28
C SER A 235 -2.81 12.87 -4.18
N TYR A 236 -4.07 12.67 -3.78
CA TYR A 236 -5.19 13.20 -4.54
C TYR A 236 -5.46 14.67 -4.17
N ASN A 237 -5.49 15.55 -5.16
CA ASN A 237 -5.55 16.99 -4.95
C ASN A 237 -6.99 17.52 -4.86
N ILE A 238 -7.32 18.20 -3.76
CA ILE A 238 -8.65 18.78 -3.53
C ILE A 238 -8.57 20.21 -2.96
N PRO A 239 -9.59 21.07 -3.15
CA PRO A 239 -9.64 22.37 -2.48
C PRO A 239 -9.53 22.27 -0.96
N ILE A 240 -8.92 23.27 -0.35
CA ILE A 240 -8.60 23.32 1.10
C ILE A 240 -9.84 23.12 1.98
N GLU A 241 -10.98 23.69 1.60
CA GLU A 241 -12.24 23.52 2.32
C GLU A 241 -12.70 22.05 2.33
N GLN A 242 -12.58 21.36 1.19
CA GLN A 242 -12.92 19.94 1.07
C GLN A 242 -11.96 19.06 1.89
N LEU A 243 -10.68 19.41 1.93
CA LEU A 243 -9.68 18.70 2.74
C LEU A 243 -10.04 18.75 4.24
N LEU A 244 -10.43 19.93 4.73
CA LEU A 244 -10.85 20.11 6.11
C LEU A 244 -12.19 19.43 6.41
N ASP A 245 -13.14 19.47 5.48
CA ASP A 245 -14.43 18.79 5.64
C ASP A 245 -14.27 17.26 5.70
N VAL A 246 -13.35 16.69 4.88
CA VAL A 246 -13.01 15.27 4.95
C VAL A 246 -12.39 14.93 6.31
N LEU A 247 -11.46 15.76 6.81
CA LEU A 247 -10.88 15.59 8.14
C LEU A 247 -11.95 15.64 9.24
N ASP A 248 -12.80 16.67 9.26
CA ASP A 248 -13.88 16.83 10.22
C ASP A 248 -14.84 15.64 10.21
N SER A 249 -15.21 15.19 9.01
CA SER A 249 -16.14 14.07 8.81
C SER A 249 -15.52 12.73 9.18
N ALA A 250 -14.22 12.51 8.92
CA ALA A 250 -13.52 11.30 9.34
C ALA A 250 -13.55 11.18 10.87
N LEU A 251 -13.26 12.27 11.58
CA LEU A 251 -13.34 12.32 13.03
C LEU A 251 -14.79 12.09 13.51
N ASP A 252 -15.80 12.66 12.84
CA ASP A 252 -17.21 12.44 13.15
C ASP A 252 -17.69 11.00 12.87
N ALA A 253 -17.08 10.31 11.92
CA ALA A 253 -17.30 8.89 11.66
C ALA A 253 -16.50 7.97 12.60
N GLY A 254 -15.63 8.52 13.45
CA GLY A 254 -14.84 7.75 14.43
C GLY A 254 -13.52 7.21 13.88
N TYR A 255 -13.02 7.75 12.77
CA TYR A 255 -11.69 7.48 12.22
C TYR A 255 -10.70 8.53 12.71
N THR A 256 -9.46 8.11 12.99
CA THR A 256 -8.34 9.02 13.16
C THR A 256 -7.74 9.40 11.80
N VAL A 257 -6.83 10.38 11.77
CA VAL A 257 -6.16 10.83 10.54
C VAL A 257 -4.67 11.05 10.84
N ALA A 258 -3.78 10.45 10.05
CA ALA A 258 -2.38 10.83 10.07
C ALA A 258 -2.22 12.15 9.30
N TRP A 259 -1.51 13.08 9.90
CA TRP A 259 -1.32 14.44 9.40
C TRP A 259 0.15 14.68 9.16
N GLY A 260 0.54 14.95 7.92
CA GLY A 260 1.84 15.53 7.59
C GLY A 260 1.65 17.02 7.37
N GLY A 261 2.34 17.85 8.13
CA GLY A 261 2.33 19.29 7.91
C GLY A 261 3.50 20.01 8.55
N ASP A 262 3.63 21.29 8.22
CA ASP A 262 4.75 22.09 8.66
C ASP A 262 4.59 22.59 10.09
N VAL A 263 5.64 22.38 10.91
CA VAL A 263 5.69 22.84 12.32
C VAL A 263 6.81 23.86 12.59
N SER A 264 7.27 24.56 11.55
CA SER A 264 8.36 25.55 11.65
C SER A 264 7.90 26.94 12.11
N GLY A 265 6.63 27.29 11.86
CA GLY A 265 6.03 28.58 12.18
C GLY A 265 5.31 28.61 13.53
N ASP A 266 4.00 28.90 13.51
CA ASP A 266 3.16 29.14 14.69
C ASP A 266 2.79 27.87 15.49
N PHE A 267 3.77 26.98 15.66
CA PHE A 267 3.70 25.76 16.44
C PHE A 267 4.41 25.96 17.79
N ASN A 268 3.66 26.32 18.83
CA ASN A 268 4.26 26.65 20.12
C ASN A 268 4.54 25.38 20.94
N ARG A 269 5.83 25.03 21.02
CA ARG A 269 6.31 23.86 21.78
C ARG A 269 6.10 24.02 23.29
N THR A 270 6.18 25.23 23.84
CA THR A 270 6.02 25.45 25.28
C THR A 270 4.59 25.23 25.75
N THR A 271 3.62 25.74 24.98
CA THR A 271 2.19 25.62 25.34
C THR A 271 1.53 24.38 24.78
N ALA A 272 2.19 23.67 23.84
CA ALA A 272 1.61 22.59 23.05
C ALA A 272 0.32 23.02 22.30
N ILE A 273 0.34 24.25 21.77
CA ILE A 273 -0.75 24.85 20.99
C ILE A 273 -0.18 25.31 19.64
N ALA A 274 -0.89 25.01 18.56
CA ALA A 274 -0.61 25.59 17.24
C ALA A 274 -1.81 26.43 16.80
N ASP A 275 -1.59 27.72 16.55
CA ASP A 275 -2.64 28.64 16.13
C ASP A 275 -2.07 29.73 15.24
N LEU A 276 -2.84 30.19 14.26
CA LEU A 276 -2.38 31.28 13.40
C LEU A 276 -2.38 32.62 14.16
N PRO A 277 -1.52 33.58 13.75
CA PRO A 277 -1.55 34.93 14.29
C PRO A 277 -2.90 35.60 14.06
N ASP A 278 -3.29 36.48 14.98
CA ASP A 278 -4.55 37.22 14.90
C ASP A 278 -4.67 37.98 13.56
N GLY A 279 -5.85 37.86 12.93
CA GLY A 279 -6.16 38.51 11.66
C GLY A 279 -5.70 37.76 10.40
N VAL A 280 -4.97 36.64 10.54
CA VAL A 280 -4.63 35.78 9.41
C VAL A 280 -5.83 34.89 9.07
N VAL A 281 -6.39 35.08 7.86
CA VAL A 281 -7.47 34.25 7.33
C VAL A 281 -6.90 33.25 6.33
N PRO A 282 -7.06 31.93 6.55
CA PRO A 282 -6.64 30.92 5.60
C PRO A 282 -7.34 31.08 4.25
N THR A 283 -6.58 31.08 3.16
CA THR A 283 -7.11 31.03 1.80
C THR A 283 -6.31 30.04 0.97
N GLN A 284 -6.91 29.50 -0.09
CA GLN A 284 -6.21 28.63 -1.02
C GLN A 284 -4.97 29.30 -1.63
N GLN A 285 -5.06 30.61 -1.92
CA GLN A 285 -3.95 31.40 -2.46
C GLN A 285 -2.83 31.57 -1.44
N LEU A 286 -3.15 31.91 -0.18
CA LEU A 286 -2.14 32.07 0.87
C LEU A 286 -1.40 30.76 1.13
N ARG A 287 -2.15 29.65 1.18
CA ARG A 287 -1.60 28.30 1.31
C ARG A 287 -0.62 27.96 0.18
N GLN A 288 -1.00 28.21 -1.08
CA GLN A 288 -0.11 28.00 -2.23
C GLN A 288 1.12 28.91 -2.15
N GLN A 289 0.93 30.19 -1.81
CA GLN A 289 2.04 31.13 -1.68
C GLN A 289 3.06 30.69 -0.62
N GLN A 290 2.62 30.16 0.52
CA GLN A 290 3.53 29.68 1.56
C GLN A 290 4.38 28.49 1.10
N TRP A 291 3.82 27.62 0.26
CA TRP A 291 4.56 26.53 -0.39
C TRP A 291 5.60 27.07 -1.37
N ASP A 292 5.19 27.95 -2.28
CA ASP A 292 6.08 28.48 -3.34
C ASP A 292 7.19 29.40 -2.78
N ASP A 293 6.90 30.15 -1.70
CA ASP A 293 7.85 31.04 -1.02
C ASP A 293 8.78 30.29 -0.04
N TRP A 294 8.67 28.95 0.06
CA TRP A 294 9.42 28.11 1.01
C TRP A 294 9.26 28.54 2.47
N ARG A 295 8.09 29.05 2.85
CA ARG A 295 7.77 29.29 4.27
C ARG A 295 7.45 27.98 4.98
N PHE A 296 7.01 26.98 4.22
CA PHE A 296 6.96 25.59 4.64
C PHE A 296 8.31 24.92 4.38
N THR A 297 9.00 24.54 5.45
CA THR A 297 10.38 24.02 5.42
C THR A 297 10.55 22.73 6.19
N TYR A 298 9.62 22.38 7.08
CA TYR A 298 9.78 21.27 8.00
C TYR A 298 8.46 20.50 8.20
N ASP A 299 8.24 19.50 7.36
CA ASP A 299 7.12 18.57 7.48
C ASP A 299 7.32 17.62 8.67
N HIS A 300 6.26 17.42 9.45
CA HIS A 300 6.24 16.56 10.62
C HIS A 300 4.94 15.76 10.63
N VAL A 301 5.03 14.46 10.88
CA VAL A 301 3.85 13.58 10.88
C VAL A 301 3.35 13.36 12.31
N MET A 302 2.06 13.56 12.52
CA MET A 302 1.37 13.33 13.80
C MET A 302 0.00 12.67 13.59
N LEU A 303 -0.65 12.27 14.68
CA LEU A 303 -1.96 11.62 14.63
C LEU A 303 -3.06 12.55 15.14
N ILE A 304 -3.99 12.94 14.28
CA ILE A 304 -5.21 13.65 14.67
C ILE A 304 -6.24 12.62 15.15
N TYR A 305 -6.76 12.81 16.36
CA TYR A 305 -7.63 11.83 17.00
C TYR A 305 -8.85 12.43 17.72
N GLY A 306 -9.09 13.73 17.58
CA GLY A 306 -10.23 14.36 18.19
C GLY A 306 -10.44 15.81 17.81
N LYS A 307 -11.53 16.37 18.32
CA LYS A 307 -11.93 17.77 18.18
C LYS A 307 -12.12 18.40 19.55
N ALA A 308 -11.72 19.65 19.69
CA ALA A 308 -11.93 20.50 20.86
C ALA A 308 -12.38 21.89 20.43
N VAL A 309 -12.84 22.67 21.39
CA VAL A 309 -13.01 24.11 21.25
C VAL A 309 -12.33 24.83 22.41
N ASP A 310 -11.84 26.04 22.18
CA ASP A 310 -11.39 26.90 23.26
C ASP A 310 -12.56 27.59 24.00
N GLU A 311 -12.24 28.44 24.99
CA GLU A 311 -13.23 29.22 25.73
C GLU A 311 -14.11 30.15 24.86
N ALA A 312 -13.62 30.58 23.70
CA ALA A 312 -14.35 31.41 22.75
C ALA A 312 -15.16 30.58 21.73
N GLY A 313 -15.07 29.24 21.79
CA GLY A 313 -15.74 28.35 20.85
C GLY A 313 -14.97 28.14 19.54
N LYS A 314 -13.73 28.64 19.41
CA LYS A 314 -12.89 28.43 18.22
C LYS A 314 -12.49 26.96 18.13
N PRO A 315 -12.59 26.31 16.95
CA PRO A 315 -12.33 24.88 16.79
C PRO A 315 -10.83 24.54 16.76
N TYR A 316 -10.49 23.45 17.45
CA TYR A 316 -9.16 22.83 17.49
C TYR A 316 -9.26 21.32 17.26
N TYR A 317 -8.17 20.73 16.83
CA TYR A 317 -7.95 19.30 16.78
C TYR A 317 -7.07 18.85 17.95
N LEU A 318 -7.37 17.66 18.49
CA LEU A 318 -6.46 16.95 19.40
C LEU A 318 -5.48 16.14 18.56
N VAL A 319 -4.19 16.38 18.75
CA VAL A 319 -3.14 15.79 17.93
C VAL A 319 -2.11 15.09 18.81
N LYS A 320 -1.97 13.78 18.66
CA LYS A 320 -0.97 12.95 19.36
C LYS A 320 0.36 13.11 18.64
N ASN A 321 1.35 13.64 19.35
CA ASN A 321 2.73 13.75 18.89
C ASN A 321 3.55 12.52 19.34
N SER A 322 4.81 12.46 18.92
CA SER A 322 5.76 11.37 19.18
C SER A 322 7.00 11.84 19.96
N TRP A 323 6.84 12.83 20.84
CA TRP A 323 7.93 13.40 21.67
C TRP A 323 7.87 12.98 23.14
N GLY A 324 7.19 11.87 23.44
CA GLY A 324 6.98 11.39 24.80
C GLY A 324 6.03 12.26 25.61
N ASP A 325 6.18 12.24 26.93
CA ASP A 325 5.37 12.99 27.90
C ASP A 325 5.73 14.49 27.93
N TYR A 326 5.67 15.13 26.75
CA TYR A 326 6.13 16.50 26.55
C TYR A 326 5.00 17.51 26.71
N GLY A 327 5.34 18.67 27.30
CA GLY A 327 4.45 19.81 27.42
C GLY A 327 3.30 19.62 28.42
N PRO A 328 2.42 20.63 28.55
CA PRO A 328 1.35 20.65 29.55
C PRO A 328 0.24 19.62 29.31
N TYR A 329 0.19 19.02 28.12
CA TYR A 329 -0.85 18.07 27.71
C TYR A 329 -0.31 16.68 27.40
N HIS A 330 0.81 16.29 28.04
CA HIS A 330 1.32 14.93 28.06
C HIS A 330 1.48 14.31 26.66
N GLY A 331 2.13 15.05 25.75
CA GLY A 331 2.36 14.63 24.36
C GLY A 331 1.20 14.90 23.38
N THR A 332 0.12 15.53 23.83
CA THR A 332 -0.98 16.01 22.95
C THR A 332 -0.81 17.49 22.62
N TRP A 333 -1.10 17.85 21.37
CA TRP A 333 -1.19 19.24 20.91
C TRP A 333 -2.65 19.61 20.61
N TYR A 334 -2.97 20.89 20.85
CA TYR A 334 -4.19 21.51 20.35
C TYR A 334 -3.85 22.38 19.15
N MET A 335 -4.36 22.02 17.98
CA MET A 335 -4.04 22.70 16.73
C MET A 335 -5.30 23.29 16.13
N SER A 336 -5.34 24.60 15.91
CA SER A 336 -6.56 25.26 15.43
C SER A 336 -6.92 24.79 14.03
N ARG A 337 -8.22 24.82 13.69
CA ARG A 337 -8.67 24.45 12.34
C ARG A 337 -8.03 25.33 11.27
N ASP A 338 -7.81 26.60 11.58
CA ASP A 338 -7.17 27.56 10.68
C ASP A 338 -5.68 27.26 10.48
N TYR A 339 -4.98 26.87 11.55
CA TYR A 339 -3.60 26.40 11.46
C TYR A 339 -3.52 25.17 10.54
N MET A 340 -4.42 24.18 10.73
CA MET A 340 -4.48 23.01 9.85
C MET A 340 -4.73 23.38 8.39
N ALA A 341 -5.57 24.37 8.13
CA ALA A 341 -5.88 24.83 6.78
C ALA A 341 -4.60 25.26 6.04
N LEU A 342 -3.76 26.09 6.68
CA LEU A 342 -2.52 26.55 6.05
C LEU A 342 -1.41 25.51 6.10
N ASN A 343 -1.17 24.89 7.25
CA ASN A 343 0.06 24.15 7.53
C ASN A 343 0.03 22.66 7.17
N THR A 344 -1.13 22.08 6.82
CA THR A 344 -1.16 20.68 6.35
C THR A 344 -0.40 20.54 5.04
N THR A 345 0.48 19.58 4.88
CA THR A 345 1.03 19.19 3.57
C THR A 345 0.13 18.14 2.92
N TYR A 346 -0.24 17.11 3.69
CA TYR A 346 -1.18 16.08 3.29
C TYR A 346 -1.86 15.47 4.53
N ILE A 347 -3.02 14.88 4.32
CA ILE A 347 -3.64 13.95 5.28
C ILE A 347 -3.61 12.54 4.71
N PHE A 348 -3.44 11.58 5.59
CA PHE A 348 -3.45 10.16 5.27
C PHE A 348 -4.49 9.47 6.15
N LEU A 349 -5.45 8.81 5.51
CA LEU A 349 -6.64 8.28 6.18
C LEU A 349 -7.17 7.03 5.49
N ASN A 350 -8.03 6.30 6.20
CA ASN A 350 -8.80 5.21 5.60
C ASN A 350 -9.84 5.80 4.62
N ARG A 351 -9.85 5.33 3.37
CA ARG A 351 -10.79 5.78 2.32
C ARG A 351 -12.25 5.62 2.72
N ASN A 352 -12.56 4.68 3.61
CA ASN A 352 -13.91 4.49 4.13
C ASN A 352 -14.39 5.67 4.99
N ALA A 353 -13.47 6.48 5.52
CA ALA A 353 -13.76 7.70 6.27
C ALA A 353 -14.21 8.88 5.39
N ILE A 354 -14.05 8.79 4.07
CA ILE A 354 -14.51 9.82 3.13
C ILE A 354 -16.06 9.83 3.11
N PRO A 355 -16.71 11.01 3.26
CA PRO A 355 -18.17 11.16 3.31
C PRO A 355 -18.90 10.59 2.09
N THR A 356 -20.12 10.07 2.30
CA THR A 356 -20.93 9.41 1.25
C THR A 356 -22.28 10.06 0.91
N GLY A 357 -22.61 11.23 1.47
CA GLY A 357 -23.86 11.94 1.20
C GLY A 357 -23.68 13.42 0.82
N GLY A 358 -24.55 13.92 -0.07
CA GLY A 358 -24.35 15.20 -0.76
C GLY A 358 -23.55 14.99 -2.03
N ASP A 359 -23.22 16.04 -2.77
CA ASP A 359 -22.38 16.00 -3.98
C ASP A 359 -20.95 15.44 -3.76
N ASN A 360 -20.61 14.99 -2.53
CA ASN A 360 -19.39 14.27 -2.06
C ASN A 360 -18.07 14.80 -2.62
N TYR A 361 -18.10 16.03 -3.12
CA TYR A 361 -17.08 16.62 -3.98
C TYR A 361 -16.61 15.76 -5.17
N GLY A 362 -17.34 14.66 -5.49
CA GLY A 362 -16.93 13.64 -6.44
C GLY A 362 -15.90 12.61 -5.93
N LEU A 363 -15.73 12.45 -4.61
CA LEU A 363 -14.68 11.62 -4.00
C LEU A 363 -15.05 10.14 -3.79
N GLU A 364 -16.28 9.72 -4.11
CA GLU A 364 -16.74 8.33 -3.95
C GLU A 364 -15.83 7.29 -4.60
N PHE A 365 -15.20 7.64 -5.72
CA PHE A 365 -14.32 6.70 -6.42
C PHE A 365 -13.08 6.35 -5.57
N LEU A 366 -12.63 7.22 -4.66
CA LEU A 366 -11.50 6.94 -3.77
C LEU A 366 -11.81 5.82 -2.77
N LYS A 367 -13.09 5.58 -2.48
CA LYS A 367 -13.53 4.48 -1.60
C LYS A 367 -13.42 3.12 -2.28
N LYS A 368 -13.32 3.09 -3.61
CA LYS A 368 -13.25 1.85 -4.39
C LYS A 368 -11.83 1.30 -4.33
N LYS A 369 -11.70 -0.02 -4.24
CA LYS A 369 -10.40 -0.69 -4.37
C LYS A 369 -9.88 -0.52 -5.79
N GLU A 370 -8.56 -0.44 -5.94
CA GLU A 370 -7.98 -0.45 -7.28
C GLU A 370 -8.37 -1.75 -7.99
N PRO A 371 -8.81 -1.67 -9.27
CA PRO A 371 -9.09 -2.85 -10.05
C PRO A 371 -7.87 -3.77 -10.13
N TYR A 372 -8.02 -5.06 -9.81
CA TYR A 372 -6.94 -5.99 -10.11
C TYR A 372 -6.89 -6.25 -11.61
N TYR A 373 -5.73 -6.04 -12.21
CA TYR A 373 -5.45 -6.41 -13.58
C TYR A 373 -4.00 -6.88 -13.71
N LYS A 374 -3.74 -7.62 -14.78
CA LYS A 374 -2.37 -8.06 -15.10
C LYS A 374 -2.16 -8.09 -16.60
N VAL A 375 -1.11 -7.40 -17.06
CA VAL A 375 -0.65 -7.43 -18.46
C VAL A 375 0.51 -8.41 -18.53
N PHE A 376 0.48 -9.32 -19.50
CA PHE A 376 1.54 -10.31 -19.68
C PHE A 376 2.91 -9.64 -19.78
N SER A 377 3.87 -10.19 -19.06
CA SER A 377 5.25 -9.74 -19.04
C SER A 377 6.15 -10.96 -19.07
N LYS A 378 7.05 -11.00 -20.05
CA LYS A 378 8.10 -12.02 -20.14
C LYS A 378 9.02 -12.04 -18.92
N TYR A 379 9.08 -10.94 -18.16
CA TYR A 379 9.93 -10.81 -16.98
C TYR A 379 9.34 -11.49 -15.74
N ASP A 380 8.03 -11.75 -15.72
CA ASP A 380 7.35 -12.41 -14.60
C ASP A 380 7.04 -13.88 -14.91
N GLU A 381 7.67 -14.44 -15.95
CA GLU A 381 7.62 -15.86 -16.26
C GLU A 381 8.34 -16.67 -15.19
N ILE A 382 7.69 -17.71 -14.70
CA ILE A 382 8.22 -18.64 -13.71
C ILE A 382 8.66 -19.92 -14.45
N PRO A 383 9.97 -20.26 -14.45
CA PRO A 383 10.44 -21.52 -15.02
C PRO A 383 9.81 -22.72 -14.31
N ASN A 384 9.32 -23.70 -15.07
CA ASN A 384 8.69 -24.92 -14.53
C ASN A 384 9.43 -26.20 -14.92
N GLY A 385 10.73 -26.10 -15.27
CA GLY A 385 11.60 -27.22 -15.67
C GLY A 385 11.38 -27.73 -17.10
N ASN A 386 10.15 -27.67 -17.60
CA ASN A 386 9.74 -28.11 -18.94
C ASN A 386 9.35 -26.96 -19.87
N GLY A 387 9.41 -25.73 -19.39
CA GLY A 387 9.11 -24.48 -20.07
C GLY A 387 8.91 -23.37 -19.02
N TRP A 388 7.81 -22.62 -19.13
CA TRP A 388 7.50 -21.53 -18.20
C TRP A 388 6.01 -21.43 -17.92
N SER A 389 5.65 -20.70 -16.87
CA SER A 389 4.27 -20.36 -16.53
C SER A 389 4.17 -18.92 -16.04
N TYR A 390 3.03 -18.30 -16.31
CA TYR A 390 2.72 -16.94 -15.88
C TYR A 390 1.31 -16.93 -15.28
N TRP A 391 1.20 -16.50 -14.02
CA TRP A 391 -0.09 -16.40 -13.33
C TRP A 391 -0.74 -15.06 -13.63
N TYR A 392 -1.88 -15.08 -14.30
CA TYR A 392 -2.74 -13.91 -14.48
C TYR A 392 -3.54 -13.61 -13.22
N ILE A 393 -4.09 -14.64 -12.58
CA ILE A 393 -4.80 -14.55 -11.31
C ILE A 393 -4.28 -15.69 -10.41
N PRO A 394 -3.37 -15.40 -9.46
CA PRO A 394 -2.92 -16.38 -8.47
C PRO A 394 -3.95 -16.56 -7.34
N THR A 395 -3.74 -17.56 -6.50
CA THR A 395 -4.57 -17.90 -5.32
C THR A 395 -4.72 -16.75 -4.33
N GLU A 396 -3.71 -15.88 -4.24
CA GLU A 396 -3.71 -14.72 -3.33
C GLU A 396 -4.74 -13.64 -3.73
N VAL A 397 -5.23 -13.65 -4.97
CA VAL A 397 -6.02 -12.56 -5.57
C VAL A 397 -7.51 -12.87 -5.63
N ALA A 398 -7.87 -14.14 -5.73
CA ALA A 398 -9.24 -14.57 -5.99
C ALA A 398 -9.59 -15.79 -5.15
N ASP A 399 -10.78 -15.75 -4.55
CA ASP A 399 -11.27 -16.75 -3.60
C ASP A 399 -11.28 -18.18 -4.15
N THR A 400 -11.76 -18.38 -5.39
CA THR A 400 -11.90 -19.73 -5.97
C THR A 400 -11.38 -19.87 -7.40
N LEU A 401 -11.03 -18.77 -8.08
CA LEU A 401 -10.66 -18.78 -9.49
C LEU A 401 -9.18 -18.45 -9.68
N ASN A 402 -8.41 -19.37 -10.26
CA ASN A 402 -7.05 -19.08 -10.69
C ASN A 402 -6.92 -19.18 -12.21
N ILE A 403 -6.08 -18.31 -12.78
CA ILE A 403 -5.82 -18.27 -14.22
C ILE A 403 -4.32 -18.18 -14.43
N LYS A 404 -3.76 -19.12 -15.18
CA LYS A 404 -2.38 -19.05 -15.65
C LYS A 404 -2.28 -19.39 -17.12
N VAL A 405 -1.20 -18.93 -17.74
CA VAL A 405 -0.75 -19.41 -19.06
C VAL A 405 0.56 -20.15 -18.87
N SER A 406 0.71 -21.26 -19.58
CA SER A 406 1.89 -22.12 -19.49
C SER A 406 2.36 -22.50 -20.88
N GLN A 407 3.68 -22.61 -21.03
CA GLN A 407 4.32 -23.14 -22.23
C GLN A 407 5.13 -24.38 -21.88
N LEU A 408 5.04 -25.42 -22.71
CA LEU A 408 5.92 -26.59 -22.65
C LEU A 408 6.85 -26.60 -23.87
N ASN A 409 8.14 -26.67 -23.59
CA ASN A 409 9.25 -26.67 -24.56
C ASN A 409 9.83 -28.06 -24.80
N LYS A 410 9.41 -29.06 -24.04
CA LYS A 410 9.84 -30.46 -24.17
C LYS A 410 8.62 -31.37 -24.41
N VAL A 411 8.84 -32.55 -24.99
CA VAL A 411 7.78 -33.58 -25.20
C VAL A 411 7.34 -34.23 -23.88
N MET A 412 8.04 -33.93 -22.79
CA MET A 412 7.65 -34.33 -21.45
C MET A 412 6.32 -33.70 -21.05
N ALA A 413 5.56 -34.41 -20.22
CA ALA A 413 4.35 -33.86 -19.63
C ALA A 413 4.65 -32.64 -18.76
N SER A 414 3.64 -31.77 -18.58
CA SER A 414 3.66 -30.67 -17.63
C SER A 414 4.02 -31.13 -16.22
N HIS A 415 3.54 -32.31 -15.85
CA HIS A 415 3.82 -33.06 -14.63
C HIS A 415 3.43 -34.53 -14.85
N ASP A 416 3.86 -35.41 -13.94
CA ASP A 416 3.34 -36.78 -13.91
C ASP A 416 1.82 -36.77 -13.63
N PRO A 417 1.05 -37.77 -14.13
CA PRO A 417 -0.36 -37.86 -13.84
C PRO A 417 -0.64 -37.88 -12.33
N HIS A 418 -1.47 -36.95 -11.86
CA HIS A 418 -1.84 -36.83 -10.45
C HIS A 418 -3.33 -36.48 -10.32
N GLN A 419 -3.84 -36.55 -9.09
CA GLN A 419 -5.23 -36.26 -8.74
C GLN A 419 -5.28 -35.21 -7.64
N HIS A 420 -6.30 -34.34 -7.70
CA HIS A 420 -6.64 -33.35 -6.69
C HIS A 420 -8.14 -33.05 -6.77
N ASP A 421 -8.70 -32.45 -5.74
CA ASP A 421 -10.14 -32.14 -5.63
C ASP A 421 -10.58 -30.94 -6.49
N HIS A 422 -9.64 -30.14 -7.00
CA HIS A 422 -9.93 -28.99 -7.86
C HIS A 422 -10.34 -29.37 -9.28
N HIS A 423 -11.22 -28.55 -9.89
CA HIS A 423 -11.51 -28.63 -11.31
C HIS A 423 -10.50 -27.83 -12.11
N GLU A 424 -9.84 -28.46 -13.09
CA GLU A 424 -8.93 -27.78 -14.01
C GLU A 424 -9.50 -27.73 -15.42
N TYR A 425 -9.24 -26.62 -16.11
CA TYR A 425 -9.73 -26.38 -17.45
C TYR A 425 -8.59 -25.90 -18.33
N PHE A 426 -8.34 -26.61 -19.42
CA PHE A 426 -7.29 -26.31 -20.39
C PHE A 426 -7.89 -25.66 -21.63
N LEU A 427 -7.22 -24.62 -22.13
CA LEU A 427 -7.50 -24.01 -23.42
C LEU A 427 -6.21 -23.89 -24.21
N MET A 428 -6.12 -24.60 -25.33
CA MET A 428 -4.95 -24.56 -26.21
C MET A 428 -4.87 -23.22 -26.95
N LEU A 429 -3.79 -22.48 -26.77
CA LEU A 429 -3.52 -21.23 -27.47
C LEU A 429 -2.65 -21.46 -28.71
N GLU A 430 -1.67 -22.36 -28.60
CA GLU A 430 -0.70 -22.70 -29.64
C GLU A 430 -0.25 -24.16 -29.54
N GLY A 431 0.07 -24.75 -30.70
CA GLY A 431 0.53 -26.12 -30.82
C GLY A 431 -0.55 -27.17 -30.54
N ASP A 432 -0.16 -28.42 -30.77
CA ASP A 432 -1.02 -29.59 -30.55
C ASP A 432 -0.51 -30.37 -29.34
N GLY A 433 -1.39 -30.64 -28.39
CA GLY A 433 -1.12 -31.35 -27.15
C GLY A 433 -1.76 -32.74 -27.13
N ILE A 434 -1.30 -33.57 -26.20
CA ILE A 434 -1.96 -34.82 -25.83
C ILE A 434 -2.29 -34.71 -24.35
N LEU A 435 -3.59 -34.72 -24.04
CA LEU A 435 -4.08 -34.71 -22.68
C LEU A 435 -4.43 -36.14 -22.27
N TYR A 436 -3.81 -36.60 -21.18
CA TYR A 436 -4.17 -37.82 -20.48
C TYR A 436 -5.24 -37.50 -19.43
N MET A 437 -6.31 -38.31 -19.36
CA MET A 437 -7.27 -38.30 -18.27
C MET A 437 -7.74 -39.73 -17.98
N ASN A 438 -7.56 -40.23 -16.75
CA ASN A 438 -8.06 -41.53 -16.27
C ASN A 438 -7.75 -42.73 -17.21
N GLY A 439 -6.57 -42.76 -17.84
CA GLY A 439 -6.15 -43.85 -18.72
C GLY A 439 -6.42 -43.62 -20.21
N GLU A 440 -7.14 -42.56 -20.57
CA GLU A 440 -7.44 -42.18 -21.96
C GLU A 440 -6.60 -40.99 -22.41
N GLU A 441 -6.07 -41.02 -23.63
CA GLU A 441 -5.38 -39.88 -24.25
C GLU A 441 -6.28 -39.21 -25.31
N THR A 442 -6.35 -37.88 -25.26
CA THR A 442 -7.05 -37.04 -26.25
C THR A 442 -6.09 -36.05 -26.88
N VAL A 443 -6.06 -35.98 -28.22
CA VAL A 443 -5.30 -34.96 -28.94
C VAL A 443 -6.08 -33.65 -28.88
N LEU A 444 -5.42 -32.58 -28.41
CA LEU A 444 -5.97 -31.23 -28.37
C LEU A 444 -5.27 -30.37 -29.42
N HIS A 445 -6.03 -29.72 -30.29
CA HIS A 445 -5.51 -28.78 -31.27
C HIS A 445 -5.60 -27.35 -30.76
N LYS A 446 -4.92 -26.42 -31.43
CA LYS A 446 -5.06 -24.98 -31.18
C LYS A 446 -6.54 -24.55 -31.16
N GLY A 447 -6.94 -23.92 -30.06
CA GLY A 447 -8.29 -23.45 -29.83
C GLY A 447 -9.23 -24.50 -29.22
N ASP A 448 -8.79 -25.73 -28.98
CA ASP A 448 -9.58 -26.71 -28.25
C ASP A 448 -9.54 -26.43 -26.74
N GLY A 449 -10.64 -26.75 -26.07
CA GLY A 449 -10.76 -26.76 -24.63
C GLY A 449 -10.87 -28.18 -24.08
N PHE A 450 -10.49 -28.39 -22.83
CA PHE A 450 -10.72 -29.65 -22.14
C PHE A 450 -10.90 -29.41 -20.63
N MET A 451 -11.90 -30.05 -20.02
CA MET A 451 -12.11 -30.02 -18.57
C MET A 451 -11.55 -31.29 -17.90
N CYS A 452 -10.75 -31.15 -16.85
CA CYS A 452 -10.41 -32.22 -15.92
C CYS A 452 -11.23 -32.02 -14.63
N PRO A 453 -12.27 -32.84 -14.38
CA PRO A 453 -12.99 -32.80 -13.12
C PRO A 453 -12.07 -33.05 -11.91
N GLY A 454 -12.45 -32.54 -10.74
CA GLY A 454 -11.81 -32.95 -9.48
C GLY A 454 -11.81 -34.48 -9.35
N GLU A 455 -10.76 -35.00 -8.74
CA GLU A 455 -10.42 -36.42 -8.58
C GLU A 455 -10.04 -37.15 -9.89
N SER A 456 -10.06 -36.49 -11.05
CA SER A 456 -9.57 -37.11 -12.30
C SER A 456 -8.05 -37.07 -12.37
N SER A 457 -7.42 -38.22 -12.68
CA SER A 457 -5.97 -38.28 -12.90
C SER A 457 -5.66 -37.70 -14.27
N HIS A 458 -4.84 -36.66 -14.36
CA HIS A 458 -4.60 -35.99 -15.63
C HIS A 458 -3.16 -35.51 -15.80
N ALA A 459 -2.75 -35.31 -17.06
CA ALA A 459 -1.49 -34.67 -17.45
C ALA A 459 -1.56 -34.16 -18.90
N LEU A 460 -0.90 -33.03 -19.20
CA LEU A 460 -0.81 -32.49 -20.56
C LEU A 460 0.63 -32.57 -21.07
N ARG A 461 0.83 -33.12 -22.26
CA ARG A 461 2.14 -33.16 -22.94
C ARG A 461 2.03 -32.68 -24.37
N ARG A 462 3.16 -32.42 -25.01
CA ARG A 462 3.18 -32.08 -26.44
C ARG A 462 2.95 -33.32 -27.29
N SER A 463 2.35 -33.12 -28.46
CA SER A 463 2.21 -34.18 -29.47
C SER A 463 3.52 -34.49 -30.20
N SER A 464 4.43 -33.51 -30.35
CA SER A 464 5.68 -33.65 -31.12
C SER A 464 6.89 -32.93 -30.50
N ALA A 465 8.09 -33.24 -31.01
CA ALA A 465 9.39 -32.70 -30.57
C ALA A 465 9.69 -31.28 -31.08
N ASP A 466 9.05 -30.85 -32.15
CA ASP A 466 9.54 -29.70 -32.93
C ASP A 466 8.78 -28.40 -32.68
N GLN A 467 7.67 -28.42 -31.95
CA GLN A 467 6.87 -27.24 -31.64
C GLN A 467 6.48 -27.20 -30.16
N PRO A 468 6.70 -26.07 -29.46
CA PRO A 468 6.15 -25.89 -28.12
C PRO A 468 4.61 -25.84 -28.17
N ILE A 469 3.98 -26.13 -27.03
CA ILE A 469 2.56 -25.85 -26.85
C ILE A 469 2.41 -24.72 -25.84
N THR A 470 1.47 -23.83 -26.09
CA THR A 470 1.06 -22.77 -25.15
C THR A 470 -0.41 -22.98 -24.83
N TYR A 471 -0.76 -23.04 -23.54
CA TYR A 471 -2.14 -23.23 -23.09
C TYR A 471 -2.46 -22.34 -21.91
N MET A 472 -3.73 -21.96 -21.80
CA MET A 472 -4.29 -21.33 -20.62
C MET A 472 -4.92 -22.39 -19.73
N MET A 473 -4.69 -22.29 -18.44
CA MET A 473 -5.27 -23.16 -17.43
C MET A 473 -6.10 -22.32 -16.47
N PHE A 474 -7.33 -22.75 -16.23
CA PHE A 474 -8.21 -22.19 -15.22
C PHE A 474 -8.40 -23.24 -14.14
N THR A 475 -8.22 -22.85 -12.89
CA THR A 475 -8.52 -23.70 -11.73
C THR A 475 -9.73 -23.11 -11.02
N LEU A 476 -10.67 -23.99 -10.66
CA LEU A 476 -11.75 -23.65 -9.75
C LEU A 476 -11.61 -24.49 -8.48
N GLU A 477 -11.26 -23.83 -7.38
CA GLU A 477 -11.30 -24.42 -6.05
C GLU A 477 -12.75 -24.47 -5.56
N THR A 478 -13.15 -25.56 -4.89
CA THR A 478 -14.48 -25.67 -4.26
C THR A 478 -14.26 -25.80 -2.75
N PRO A 479 -14.21 -24.68 -2.00
CA PRO A 479 -14.02 -24.74 -0.55
C PRO A 479 -15.15 -25.57 0.09
N GLY A 480 -14.82 -26.73 0.67
CA GLY A 480 -15.79 -27.62 1.33
C GLY A 480 -16.49 -28.64 0.42
N GLY A 481 -16.06 -28.80 -0.84
CA GLY A 481 -16.69 -29.68 -1.82
C GLY A 481 -17.96 -29.08 -2.45
N LEU A 482 -18.54 -29.77 -3.43
CA LEU A 482 -19.83 -29.36 -4.00
C LEU A 482 -20.92 -29.48 -2.92
N HIS A 483 -21.36 -28.35 -2.36
CA HIS A 483 -22.42 -28.31 -1.33
C HIS A 483 -23.72 -29.01 -1.78
N GLU A 484 -23.99 -29.04 -3.09
CA GLU A 484 -25.04 -29.83 -3.72
C GLU A 484 -24.53 -30.42 -5.03
N THR A 485 -24.86 -31.69 -5.31
CA THR A 485 -24.53 -32.34 -6.58
C THR A 485 -25.34 -31.68 -7.71
N PRO A 486 -24.68 -31.04 -8.69
CA PRO A 486 -25.39 -30.41 -9.80
C PRO A 486 -26.21 -31.45 -10.59
N PRO A 487 -27.36 -31.08 -11.18
CA PRO A 487 -28.22 -32.02 -11.91
C PRO A 487 -27.56 -32.64 -13.16
N TYR A 488 -26.39 -32.14 -13.56
CA TYR A 488 -25.61 -32.63 -14.70
C TYR A 488 -24.35 -33.40 -14.30
N TYR A 489 -24.15 -33.65 -13.01
CA TYR A 489 -22.99 -34.38 -12.50
C TYR A 489 -22.98 -35.84 -12.95
N LYS A 490 -21.82 -36.29 -13.43
CA LYS A 490 -21.53 -37.69 -13.71
C LYS A 490 -20.47 -38.19 -12.74
N ALA A 491 -20.68 -39.38 -12.17
CA ALA A 491 -19.67 -40.01 -11.31
C ALA A 491 -18.44 -40.49 -12.10
N ASP A 492 -18.55 -40.69 -13.41
CA ASP A 492 -17.54 -41.33 -14.27
C ASP A 492 -17.28 -40.58 -15.59
N TYR A 493 -16.95 -39.29 -15.51
CA TYR A 493 -16.59 -38.48 -16.69
C TYR A 493 -15.56 -39.17 -17.61
N LYS A 494 -15.91 -39.30 -18.89
CA LYS A 494 -15.01 -39.80 -19.95
C LYS A 494 -14.36 -38.65 -20.69
N ALA A 495 -13.25 -38.90 -21.38
CA ALA A 495 -12.55 -37.82 -22.11
C ALA A 495 -13.45 -37.11 -23.14
N ALA A 496 -14.36 -37.85 -23.78
CA ALA A 496 -15.33 -37.29 -24.72
C ALA A 496 -16.36 -36.34 -24.08
N ASP A 497 -16.64 -36.48 -22.77
CA ASP A 497 -17.53 -35.56 -22.04
C ASP A 497 -16.85 -34.22 -21.73
N CYS A 498 -15.53 -34.23 -21.71
CA CYS A 498 -14.67 -33.15 -21.25
C CYS A 498 -14.06 -32.32 -22.40
N TYR A 499 -13.92 -32.92 -23.58
CA TYR A 499 -13.36 -32.29 -24.77
C TYR A 499 -14.32 -31.27 -25.38
N VAL A 500 -13.78 -30.08 -25.71
CA VAL A 500 -14.52 -29.01 -26.39
C VAL A 500 -13.75 -28.57 -27.64
N PRO A 501 -14.20 -28.96 -28.83
CA PRO A 501 -13.51 -28.59 -30.07
C PRO A 501 -13.64 -27.09 -30.35
N TYR A 502 -12.61 -26.54 -30.97
CA TYR A 502 -12.60 -25.14 -31.40
C TYR A 502 -13.77 -24.79 -32.33
N SER A 503 -14.33 -23.58 -32.15
CA SER A 503 -15.30 -22.99 -33.06
C SER A 503 -14.90 -21.57 -33.44
N ASN A 504 -14.91 -21.28 -34.75
CA ASN A 504 -14.59 -19.95 -35.29
C ASN A 504 -15.72 -18.90 -35.16
N LYS A 505 -16.78 -19.21 -34.39
CA LYS A 505 -17.92 -18.30 -34.20
C LYS A 505 -17.51 -17.08 -33.36
N LYS A 506 -18.07 -15.91 -33.70
CA LYS A 506 -17.86 -14.64 -32.96
C LYS A 506 -18.17 -14.73 -31.47
N ASN A 507 -19.11 -15.62 -31.12
CA ASN A 507 -19.51 -15.93 -29.76
C ASN A 507 -19.58 -17.45 -29.66
N PHE A 508 -18.71 -18.03 -28.84
CA PHE A 508 -18.61 -19.47 -28.68
C PHE A 508 -18.24 -19.80 -27.25
N TRP A 509 -18.80 -20.92 -26.77
CA TRP A 509 -18.58 -21.44 -25.43
C TRP A 509 -17.41 -22.40 -25.45
N TYR A 510 -16.33 -22.03 -24.78
CA TYR A 510 -15.31 -23.01 -24.43
C TYR A 510 -15.84 -23.96 -23.37
N LEU A 511 -16.63 -23.46 -22.42
CA LEU A 511 -17.20 -24.28 -21.36
C LEU A 511 -18.55 -23.70 -20.92
N SER A 512 -19.63 -24.46 -21.13
CA SER A 512 -20.97 -24.11 -20.66
C SER A 512 -21.19 -24.54 -19.21
N PRO A 513 -22.16 -23.95 -18.47
CA PRO A 513 -22.48 -24.38 -17.11
C PRO A 513 -22.80 -25.88 -16.99
N LYS A 514 -23.39 -26.48 -18.03
CA LYS A 514 -23.66 -27.92 -18.06
C LYS A 514 -22.36 -28.74 -18.08
N GLN A 515 -21.35 -28.28 -18.80
CA GLN A 515 -20.07 -28.98 -18.94
C GLN A 515 -19.21 -28.83 -17.70
N THR A 516 -19.26 -27.69 -17.03
CA THR A 516 -18.41 -27.37 -15.87
C THR A 516 -19.00 -27.74 -14.54
N LEU A 517 -20.06 -28.56 -14.51
CA LEU A 517 -20.77 -28.87 -13.26
C LEU A 517 -21.34 -27.62 -12.57
N GLY A 518 -21.61 -26.57 -13.34
CA GLY A 518 -21.99 -25.28 -12.79
C GLY A 518 -20.86 -24.59 -12.04
N GLY A 519 -19.59 -24.99 -12.18
CA GLY A 519 -18.48 -24.33 -11.50
C GLY A 519 -17.96 -23.10 -12.24
N LEU A 520 -17.83 -23.19 -13.56
CA LEU A 520 -17.21 -22.13 -14.37
C LEU A 520 -17.96 -21.90 -15.69
N ASN A 521 -17.92 -20.68 -16.20
CA ASN A 521 -18.55 -20.30 -17.44
C ASN A 521 -17.50 -19.57 -18.30
N ILE A 522 -16.98 -20.24 -19.35
CA ILE A 522 -15.96 -19.66 -20.23
C ILE A 522 -16.53 -19.44 -21.63
N ARG A 523 -16.59 -18.17 -22.04
CA ARG A 523 -17.08 -17.76 -23.36
C ARG A 523 -16.07 -16.88 -24.09
N SER A 524 -15.80 -17.21 -25.34
CA SER A 524 -15.14 -16.30 -26.27
C SER A 524 -16.11 -15.23 -26.76
N VAL A 525 -15.71 -13.97 -26.69
CA VAL A 525 -16.47 -12.82 -27.17
C VAL A 525 -15.58 -11.95 -28.05
N SER A 526 -16.10 -11.55 -29.21
CA SER A 526 -15.47 -10.55 -30.09
C SER A 526 -16.30 -9.27 -30.15
N LEU A 527 -15.67 -8.13 -29.88
CA LEU A 527 -16.27 -6.79 -29.97
C LEU A 527 -15.60 -5.98 -31.08
N LYS A 528 -16.38 -5.12 -31.73
CA LYS A 528 -15.87 -4.05 -32.59
C LYS A 528 -15.63 -2.79 -31.76
N LYS A 529 -14.73 -1.92 -32.23
CA LYS A 529 -14.43 -0.63 -31.59
C LYS A 529 -15.68 0.11 -31.08
N GLY A 530 -15.60 0.62 -29.87
CA GLY A 530 -16.66 1.37 -29.19
C GLY A 530 -17.82 0.53 -28.64
N ARG A 531 -17.88 -0.79 -28.93
CA ARG A 531 -18.89 -1.68 -28.34
C ARG A 531 -18.43 -2.14 -26.96
N THR A 532 -19.40 -2.31 -26.06
CA THR A 532 -19.17 -2.70 -24.66
C THR A 532 -19.91 -4.00 -24.35
N ASN A 533 -19.29 -4.86 -23.55
CA ASN A 533 -19.92 -5.99 -22.86
C ASN A 533 -19.93 -5.69 -21.35
N THR A 534 -21.09 -5.80 -20.72
CA THR A 534 -21.25 -5.52 -19.28
C THR A 534 -21.53 -6.80 -18.50
N ALA A 535 -21.23 -6.76 -17.21
CA ALA A 535 -21.61 -7.72 -16.20
C ALA A 535 -22.12 -6.95 -14.97
N PRO A 536 -23.29 -7.30 -14.44
CA PRO A 536 -23.80 -6.66 -13.22
C PRO A 536 -22.95 -7.06 -12.02
N ALA A 537 -23.03 -6.26 -10.95
CA ALA A 537 -22.61 -6.67 -9.63
C ALA A 537 -23.49 -7.83 -9.14
N ASP A 538 -22.92 -9.02 -9.01
CA ASP A 538 -23.55 -10.17 -8.38
C ASP A 538 -22.52 -10.97 -7.58
N GLY A 539 -22.94 -12.00 -6.84
CA GLY A 539 -22.07 -12.78 -5.94
C GLY A 539 -21.02 -13.65 -6.64
N ARG A 540 -20.73 -13.44 -7.93
CA ARG A 540 -19.84 -14.27 -8.76
C ARG A 540 -18.55 -13.56 -9.07
N GLN A 541 -17.47 -14.32 -9.18
CA GLN A 541 -16.20 -13.83 -9.68
C GLN A 541 -16.22 -13.80 -11.22
N LEU A 542 -15.53 -12.83 -11.80
CA LEU A 542 -15.44 -12.66 -13.25
C LEU A 542 -14.04 -12.22 -13.66
N ALA A 543 -13.51 -12.80 -14.73
CA ALA A 543 -12.29 -12.33 -15.38
C ALA A 543 -12.53 -12.05 -16.87
N TYR A 544 -12.02 -10.92 -17.33
CA TYR A 544 -11.94 -10.56 -18.73
C TYR A 544 -10.52 -10.80 -19.22
N VAL A 545 -10.28 -11.94 -19.89
CA VAL A 545 -8.97 -12.28 -20.44
C VAL A 545 -8.88 -11.76 -21.87
N ILE A 546 -8.16 -10.66 -22.07
CA ILE A 546 -7.97 -10.02 -23.37
C ILE A 546 -6.95 -10.82 -24.19
N LEU A 547 -7.37 -11.36 -25.33
CA LEU A 547 -6.56 -12.21 -26.21
C LEU A 547 -6.10 -11.50 -27.49
N GLU A 548 -6.82 -10.46 -27.93
CA GLU A 548 -6.53 -9.71 -29.15
C GLU A 548 -7.01 -8.26 -28.99
N GLY A 549 -6.21 -7.29 -29.42
CA GLY A 549 -6.53 -5.86 -29.39
C GLY A 549 -6.31 -5.20 -28.02
N THR A 550 -6.83 -3.98 -27.88
CA THR A 550 -6.78 -3.21 -26.62
C THR A 550 -8.20 -2.90 -26.16
N ALA A 551 -8.47 -3.14 -24.88
CA ALA A 551 -9.77 -2.94 -24.26
C ALA A 551 -9.68 -1.98 -23.08
N GLU A 552 -10.73 -1.21 -22.85
CA GLU A 552 -10.98 -0.55 -21.57
C GLU A 552 -11.79 -1.52 -20.72
N VAL A 553 -11.21 -1.98 -19.62
CA VAL A 553 -11.90 -2.79 -18.61
C VAL A 553 -12.26 -1.90 -17.45
N THR A 554 -13.55 -1.79 -17.17
CA THR A 554 -14.07 -0.99 -16.06
C THR A 554 -14.50 -1.92 -14.94
N ILE A 555 -14.01 -1.70 -13.72
CA ILE A 555 -14.35 -2.49 -12.53
C ILE A 555 -14.87 -1.51 -11.48
N ASP A 556 -16.12 -1.66 -11.08
CA ASP A 556 -16.85 -0.72 -10.22
C ASP A 556 -16.74 0.75 -10.69
N GLY A 557 -16.75 0.98 -12.00
CA GLY A 557 -16.66 2.31 -12.58
C GLY A 557 -15.24 2.88 -12.71
N VAL A 558 -14.21 2.15 -12.28
CA VAL A 558 -12.80 2.54 -12.48
C VAL A 558 -12.28 1.91 -13.78
N PRO A 559 -11.96 2.69 -14.83
CA PRO A 559 -11.47 2.18 -16.11
C PRO A 559 -9.97 1.87 -16.09
N VAL A 560 -9.58 0.79 -16.74
CA VAL A 560 -8.18 0.39 -16.98
C VAL A 560 -8.01 0.02 -18.44
N GLU A 561 -7.01 0.59 -19.12
CA GLU A 561 -6.66 0.21 -20.49
C GLU A 561 -5.76 -1.03 -20.49
N LEU A 562 -6.23 -2.12 -21.11
CA LEU A 562 -5.56 -3.41 -21.14
C LEU A 562 -5.24 -3.84 -22.58
N PRO A 563 -3.95 -3.85 -23.00
CA PRO A 563 -3.53 -4.45 -24.25
C PRO A 563 -3.43 -5.97 -24.12
N ALA A 564 -3.77 -6.71 -25.17
CA ALA A 564 -3.57 -8.15 -25.20
C ALA A 564 -2.06 -8.52 -25.15
N PRO A 565 -1.67 -9.58 -24.42
CA PRO A 565 -2.52 -10.42 -23.60
C PRO A 565 -2.58 -9.94 -22.14
N ALA A 566 -3.78 -9.78 -21.60
CA ALA A 566 -4.00 -9.25 -20.26
C ALA A 566 -5.26 -9.83 -19.59
N VAL A 567 -5.37 -9.67 -18.27
CA VAL A 567 -6.60 -9.97 -17.52
C VAL A 567 -7.05 -8.74 -16.75
N GLY A 568 -8.36 -8.50 -16.70
CA GLY A 568 -9.00 -7.67 -15.67
C GLY A 568 -9.90 -8.56 -14.81
N TYR A 569 -9.68 -8.56 -13.49
CA TYR A 569 -10.41 -9.38 -12.53
C TYR A 569 -11.47 -8.54 -11.80
N VAL A 570 -12.70 -9.01 -11.85
CA VAL A 570 -13.88 -8.44 -11.22
C VAL A 570 -14.24 -9.35 -10.02
N PRO A 571 -14.01 -8.89 -8.78
CA PRO A 571 -14.35 -9.65 -7.58
C PRO A 571 -15.85 -9.93 -7.45
N ALA A 572 -16.20 -10.90 -6.60
CA ALA A 572 -17.60 -11.13 -6.23
C ALA A 572 -18.21 -9.87 -5.60
N GLY A 573 -19.41 -9.49 -6.04
CA GLY A 573 -20.10 -8.27 -5.64
C GLY A 573 -19.75 -7.03 -6.47
N SER A 574 -18.75 -7.10 -7.34
CA SER A 574 -18.34 -5.98 -8.20
C SER A 574 -18.99 -6.02 -9.58
N SER A 575 -19.27 -4.83 -10.11
CA SER A 575 -19.69 -4.64 -11.50
C SER A 575 -18.49 -4.57 -12.44
N GLY A 576 -18.65 -5.04 -13.68
CA GLY A 576 -17.54 -5.08 -14.64
C GLY A 576 -17.97 -4.84 -16.08
N SER A 577 -17.16 -4.15 -16.88
CA SER A 577 -17.38 -4.04 -18.32
C SER A 577 -16.10 -4.09 -19.13
N VAL A 578 -16.19 -4.57 -20.38
CA VAL A 578 -15.12 -4.51 -21.39
C VAL A 578 -15.62 -3.73 -22.57
N LYS A 579 -14.90 -2.67 -22.95
CA LYS A 579 -15.13 -1.86 -24.14
C LYS A 579 -13.96 -1.98 -25.11
N ALA A 580 -14.25 -2.19 -26.38
CA ALA A 580 -13.20 -2.30 -27.39
C ALA A 580 -12.65 -0.91 -27.77
N LEU A 581 -11.34 -0.72 -27.63
CA LEU A 581 -10.64 0.51 -28.05
C LEU A 581 -10.04 0.39 -29.45
N THR A 582 -9.64 -0.83 -29.84
CA THR A 582 -9.19 -1.16 -31.20
C THR A 582 -10.33 -1.68 -32.08
N ASP A 583 -10.09 -1.77 -33.40
CA ASP A 583 -11.08 -2.20 -34.41
C ASP A 583 -11.75 -3.53 -34.06
N LYS A 584 -10.97 -4.43 -33.47
CA LYS A 584 -11.41 -5.72 -32.97
C LYS A 584 -10.74 -5.98 -31.63
N VAL A 585 -11.55 -6.41 -30.67
CA VAL A 585 -11.09 -6.98 -29.40
C VAL A 585 -11.68 -8.37 -29.27
N ARG A 586 -10.83 -9.35 -28.94
CA ARG A 586 -11.26 -10.71 -28.58
C ARG A 586 -10.86 -10.99 -27.15
N PHE A 587 -11.79 -11.49 -26.36
CA PHE A 587 -11.52 -11.84 -24.97
C PHE A 587 -12.30 -13.08 -24.54
N LEU A 588 -11.85 -13.70 -23.46
CA LEU A 588 -12.61 -14.69 -22.71
C LEU A 588 -13.35 -13.98 -21.59
N LYS A 589 -14.65 -14.21 -21.50
CA LYS A 589 -15.45 -13.92 -20.31
C LYS A 589 -15.47 -15.20 -19.47
N VAL A 590 -14.73 -15.19 -18.37
CA VAL A 590 -14.58 -16.32 -17.44
C VAL A 590 -15.34 -15.98 -16.17
N ARG A 591 -16.42 -16.69 -15.85
CA ARG A 591 -17.27 -16.35 -14.70
C ARG A 591 -17.48 -17.58 -13.83
N THR A 592 -17.37 -17.43 -12.52
CA THR A 592 -17.85 -18.46 -11.58
C THR A 592 -19.37 -18.42 -11.49
N HIS A 593 -19.99 -19.44 -10.89
CA HIS A 593 -21.44 -19.56 -10.83
C HIS A 593 -22.04 -19.08 -9.51
#